data_AF-A0A7V9N6S9-F1
#
_entry.id   AF-A0A7V9N6S9-F1
#
_cell.length_a   1.000
_cell.length_b   1.000
_cell.length_c   1.000
_cell.angle_alpha   90.00
_cell.angle_beta   90.00
_cell.angle_gamma   90.00
#
_symmetry.space_group_name_H-M   'P 1'
#
loop_
_entity.id
_entity.type
_entity.pdbx_description
1 polymer ?
#
loop_
_entity_poly.entity_id
_entity_poly.type
_entity_poly.pdbx_seq_one_letter_code
_entity_poly.pdbx_strand_id
1 'polypeptide(L)'
;PARHEAGSTTDPDVPPMGQRFRLKADVDLSAFSPANQVILRALQTYGMMLADNGSNWFFSGTPDDRWDNDDLHALQEGIFGADFEAVDCSSLMIDADSGQVA
;
A
#
# COMPACT_ATOMS: atom_id res chain seq x y z
N PRO A 1 2.60 10.09 14.15
CA PRO A 1 3.12 9.46 12.91
C PRO A 1 3.69 8.06 13.18
N ALA A 2 4.02 7.29 12.13
CA ALA A 2 4.65 5.98 12.28
C ALA A 2 6.02 6.11 12.99
N ARG A 3 6.29 5.18 13.92
CA ARG A 3 7.53 5.09 14.71
C ARG A 3 8.28 3.78 14.49
N HIS A 4 7.63 2.86 13.79
CA HIS A 4 8.20 1.59 13.46
C HIS A 4 9.30 1.79 12.43
N GLU A 5 10.46 1.18 12.65
CA GLU A 5 11.60 1.15 11.74
C GLU A 5 11.94 -0.32 11.49
N ALA A 6 11.88 -0.74 10.24
CA ALA A 6 12.18 -2.11 9.80
C ALA A 6 13.20 -2.16 8.67
N GLY A 7 13.58 -1.00 8.11
CA GLY A 7 14.58 -0.90 7.05
C GLY A 7 15.99 -0.78 7.60
N SER A 8 16.98 -1.09 6.76
CA SER A 8 18.41 -0.81 7.05
C SER A 8 18.95 0.40 6.28
N THR A 9 18.13 0.98 5.39
CA THR A 9 18.50 2.15 4.60
C THR A 9 18.17 3.44 5.34
N THR A 10 19.04 4.44 5.20
CA THR A 10 18.81 5.82 5.64
C THR A 10 18.69 6.77 4.45
N ASP A 11 18.50 6.23 3.25
CA ASP A 11 18.38 7.00 2.01
C ASP A 11 17.09 7.84 2.06
N PRO A 12 17.17 9.18 2.02
CA PRO A 12 15.98 10.03 2.04
C PRO A 12 15.10 9.88 0.79
N ASP A 13 15.61 9.27 -0.28
CA ASP A 13 14.86 9.06 -1.52
C ASP A 13 13.96 7.81 -1.49
N VAL A 14 14.02 7.01 -0.41
CA VAL A 14 13.07 5.91 -0.21
C VAL A 14 11.85 6.36 0.62
N PRO A 15 10.66 5.77 0.42
CA PRO A 15 9.50 6.12 1.22
C PRO A 15 9.71 5.83 2.71
N PRO A 16 9.33 6.75 3.62
CA PRO A 16 9.39 6.50 5.05
C PRO A 16 8.31 5.49 5.47
N MET A 17 8.55 4.77 6.56
CA MET A 17 7.52 3.91 7.18
C MET A 17 6.26 4.73 7.48
N GLY A 18 5.11 4.11 7.25
CA GLY A 18 3.80 4.75 7.36
C GLY A 18 3.40 5.65 6.19
N GLN A 19 4.26 5.84 5.17
CA GLN A 19 3.88 6.52 3.93
C GLN A 19 2.65 5.82 3.33
N ARG A 20 1.65 6.62 2.94
CA ARG A 20 0.44 6.14 2.29
C ARG A 20 0.57 6.22 0.78
N PHE A 21 0.08 5.19 0.11
CA PHE A 21 0.03 5.10 -1.34
C PHE A 21 -1.39 4.83 -1.79
N ARG A 22 -1.77 5.36 -2.95
CA ARG A 22 -3.08 5.09 -3.56
C ARG A 22 -2.88 4.54 -4.96
N LEU A 23 -3.63 3.50 -5.31
CA LEU A 23 -3.62 2.98 -6.68
C LEU A 23 -4.29 4.02 -7.57
N LYS A 24 -3.68 4.37 -8.71
CA LYS A 24 -4.26 5.38 -9.60
C LYS A 24 -5.62 4.92 -10.14
N ALA A 25 -6.51 5.88 -10.31
CA ALA A 25 -7.89 5.61 -10.73
C ALA A 25 -7.99 5.10 -12.18
N ASP A 26 -6.96 5.32 -12.99
CA ASP A 26 -6.89 4.95 -14.41
C ASP A 26 -6.24 3.58 -14.67
N VAL A 27 -5.78 2.88 -13.62
CA VAL A 27 -5.28 1.51 -13.74
C VAL A 27 -6.42 0.59 -14.21
N ASP A 28 -6.19 -0.12 -15.32
CA ASP A 28 -7.16 -1.07 -15.85
C ASP A 28 -7.18 -2.35 -15.00
N LEU A 29 -8.36 -2.67 -14.48
CA LEU A 29 -8.58 -3.82 -13.61
C LEU A 29 -9.19 -5.01 -14.35
N SER A 30 -9.45 -4.88 -15.65
CA SER A 30 -10.21 -5.86 -16.44
C SER A 30 -9.54 -7.23 -16.55
N ALA A 31 -8.21 -7.27 -16.44
CA ALA A 31 -7.41 -8.50 -16.49
C ALA A 31 -7.44 -9.31 -15.18
N PHE A 32 -7.95 -8.72 -14.08
CA PHE A 32 -7.96 -9.36 -12.77
C PHE A 32 -9.28 -10.08 -12.49
N SER A 33 -9.23 -11.11 -11.65
CA SER A 33 -10.42 -11.82 -11.16
C SER A 33 -11.40 -10.85 -10.45
N PRO A 34 -12.70 -11.17 -10.36
CA PRO A 34 -13.65 -10.35 -9.62
C PRO A 34 -13.23 -10.11 -8.15
N ALA A 35 -12.57 -11.07 -7.51
CA ALA A 35 -12.07 -10.93 -6.14
C ALA A 35 -10.90 -9.92 -6.06
N ASN A 36 -9.92 -10.05 -6.96
CA ASN A 36 -8.80 -9.12 -7.05
C ASN A 36 -9.27 -7.70 -7.40
N GLN A 37 -10.27 -7.56 -8.27
CA GLN A 37 -10.85 -6.25 -8.58
C GLN A 37 -11.44 -5.56 -7.34
N VAL A 38 -12.01 -6.30 -6.38
CA VAL A 38 -12.50 -5.70 -5.12
C VAL A 38 -11.35 -5.12 -4.32
N ILE A 39 -10.24 -5.85 -4.21
CA ILE A 39 -9.02 -5.39 -3.50
C ILE A 39 -8.45 -4.16 -4.21
N LEU A 40 -8.28 -4.22 -5.53
CA LEU A 40 -7.71 -3.11 -6.31
C LEU A 40 -8.59 -1.86 -6.26
N ARG A 41 -9.92 -2.00 -6.30
CA ARG A 41 -10.83 -0.86 -6.07
C ARG A 41 -10.73 -0.30 -4.66
N ALA A 42 -10.52 -1.15 -3.66
CA ALA A 42 -10.24 -0.68 -2.30
C ALA A 42 -8.92 0.10 -2.24
N LEU A 43 -7.88 -0.33 -2.96
CA LEU A 43 -6.62 0.40 -3.08
C LEU A 43 -6.76 1.72 -3.86
N GLN A 44 -7.65 1.80 -4.86
CA GLN A 44 -7.98 3.06 -5.54
C GLN A 44 -8.71 4.03 -4.60
N THR A 45 -9.60 3.50 -3.75
CA THR A 45 -10.46 4.34 -2.89
C THR A 45 -9.74 4.77 -1.61
N TYR A 46 -9.13 3.82 -0.91
CA TYR A 46 -8.59 4.00 0.43
C TYR A 46 -7.06 4.00 0.46
N GLY A 47 -6.42 3.42 -0.55
CA GLY A 47 -4.98 3.23 -0.58
C GLY A 47 -4.48 2.16 0.38
N MET A 48 -3.16 2.15 0.56
CA MET A 48 -2.40 1.29 1.46
C MET A 48 -1.34 2.12 2.20
N MET A 49 -0.62 1.48 3.12
CA MET A 49 0.51 2.10 3.81
C MET A 49 1.72 1.17 3.83
N LEU A 50 2.91 1.76 3.75
CA LEU A 50 4.16 1.03 3.98
C LEU A 50 4.26 0.69 5.48
N ALA A 51 4.08 -0.58 5.81
CA ALA A 51 3.95 -1.02 7.20
C ALA A 51 5.15 -1.81 7.74
N ASP A 52 5.88 -2.51 6.87
CA ASP A 52 6.98 -3.40 7.24
C ASP A 52 7.96 -3.55 6.06
N ASN A 53 9.08 -4.22 6.31
CA ASN A 53 10.04 -4.59 5.28
C ASN A 53 9.62 -5.87 4.52
N GLY A 54 10.21 -6.07 3.33
CA GLY A 54 9.86 -7.17 2.44
C GLY A 54 10.45 -6.96 1.05
N SER A 55 9.96 -7.72 0.07
CA SER A 55 10.24 -7.41 -1.34
C SER A 55 9.51 -6.13 -1.76
N ASN A 56 10.05 -5.47 -2.79
CA ASN A 56 9.48 -4.23 -3.32
C ASN A 56 8.01 -4.43 -3.68
N TRP A 57 7.15 -3.54 -3.18
CA TRP A 57 5.71 -3.53 -3.46
C TRP A 57 5.02 -4.86 -3.15
N PHE A 58 5.47 -5.56 -2.11
CA PHE A 58 4.83 -6.78 -1.66
C PHE A 58 3.51 -6.49 -0.94
N PHE A 59 2.44 -7.16 -1.32
CA PHE A 59 1.15 -7.05 -0.63
C PHE A 59 1.08 -8.11 0.48
N SER A 60 0.99 -7.65 1.73
CA SER A 60 0.70 -8.50 2.86
C SER A 60 -0.78 -8.41 3.24
N GLY A 61 -1.33 -9.52 3.73
CA GLY A 61 -2.73 -9.63 4.14
C GLY A 61 -2.87 -10.51 5.37
N THR A 62 -4.12 -10.68 5.82
CA THR A 62 -4.44 -11.60 6.91
C THR A 62 -4.30 -13.05 6.45
N PRO A 63 -3.62 -13.92 7.22
CA PRO A 63 -3.61 -15.36 6.94
C PRO A 63 -5.01 -15.93 7.23
N ASP A 64 -5.79 -16.15 6.17
CA ASP A 64 -7.15 -16.67 6.25
C ASP A 64 -7.41 -17.62 5.08
N ASP A 65 -7.89 -18.82 5.37
CA ASP A 65 -8.08 -19.89 4.38
C ASP A 65 -9.17 -19.59 3.34
N ARG A 66 -9.95 -18.51 3.54
CA ARG A 66 -10.92 -18.03 2.55
C ARG A 66 -10.25 -17.28 1.39
N TRP A 67 -8.97 -16.96 1.49
CA TRP A 67 -8.19 -16.38 0.41
C TRP A 67 -7.61 -17.45 -0.51
N ASP A 68 -7.82 -17.28 -1.81
CA ASP A 68 -7.14 -18.07 -2.83
C ASP A 68 -5.78 -17.42 -3.15
N ASN A 69 -4.72 -17.97 -2.54
CA ASN A 69 -3.37 -17.42 -2.71
C ASN A 69 -2.82 -17.53 -4.14
N ASP A 70 -3.30 -18.51 -4.92
CA ASP A 70 -2.88 -18.67 -6.32
C ASP A 70 -3.48 -17.53 -7.15
N ASP A 71 -4.76 -17.18 -6.93
CA ASP A 71 -5.40 -16.01 -7.57
C ASP A 71 -4.80 -14.68 -7.10
N LEU A 72 -4.51 -14.54 -5.79
CA LEU A 72 -3.91 -13.32 -5.23
C LEU A 72 -2.52 -13.03 -5.79
N HIS A 73 -1.79 -14.03 -6.30
CA HIS A 73 -0.47 -13.84 -6.89
C HIS A 73 -0.50 -12.86 -8.08
N ALA A 74 -1.62 -12.80 -8.81
CA ALA A 74 -1.79 -11.86 -9.91
C ALA A 74 -1.64 -10.39 -9.49
N LEU A 75 -1.96 -10.04 -8.23
CA LEU A 75 -1.77 -8.68 -7.70
C LEU A 75 -0.28 -8.29 -7.71
N GLN A 76 0.59 -9.23 -7.36
CA GLN A 76 2.04 -9.02 -7.27
C GLN A 76 2.70 -8.97 -8.66
N GLU A 77 2.15 -9.71 -9.62
CA GLU A 77 2.66 -9.77 -11.00
C GLU A 77 2.17 -8.61 -11.88
N GLY A 78 0.94 -8.14 -11.63
CA GLY A 78 0.24 -7.21 -12.52
C GLY A 78 0.22 -5.76 -12.05
N ILE A 79 0.58 -5.47 -10.80
CA ILE A 79 0.60 -4.12 -10.24
C ILE A 79 2.01 -3.76 -9.81
N PHE A 80 2.45 -2.57 -10.22
CA PHE A 80 3.80 -2.07 -9.96
C PHE A 80 3.75 -0.76 -9.17
N GLY A 81 4.89 -0.38 -8.59
CA GLY A 81 5.00 0.91 -7.89
C GLY A 81 4.64 2.12 -8.74
N ALA A 82 4.84 2.03 -10.06
CA ALA A 82 4.47 3.08 -11.00
C ALA A 82 2.95 3.27 -11.12
N ASP A 83 2.14 2.31 -10.70
CA ASP A 83 0.67 2.38 -10.70
C ASP A 83 0.14 3.11 -9.47
N PHE A 84 1.01 3.39 -8.49
CA PHE A 84 0.67 4.11 -7.29
C PHE A 84 1.09 5.58 -7.34
N GLU A 85 0.40 6.38 -6.54
CA GLU A 85 0.79 7.74 -6.17
C GLU A 85 1.01 7.83 -4.66
N ALA A 86 2.02 8.61 -4.26
CA ALA A 86 2.22 8.94 -2.86
C ALA A 86 1.14 9.93 -2.42
N VAL A 87 0.45 9.62 -1.33
CA VAL A 87 -0.58 10.50 -0.77
C VAL A 87 0.09 11.51 0.15
N ASP A 88 -0.11 12.79 -0.12
CA ASP A 88 0.28 13.87 0.79
C ASP A 88 -0.59 13.80 2.06
N CYS A 89 0.05 13.37 3.16
CA CYS A 89 -0.58 13.23 4.46
C CYS A 89 -0.24 14.40 5.40
N SER A 90 0.42 15.46 4.92
CA SER A 90 0.83 16.60 5.76
C SER A 90 -0.35 17.26 6.49
N SER A 91 -1.52 17.33 5.84
CA SER A 91 -2.76 17.86 6.42
C SER A 91 -3.33 17.00 7.56
N LEU A 92 -2.96 15.72 7.65
CA LEU A 92 -3.39 14.83 8.72
C LEU A 92 -2.50 14.95 9.97
N MET A 93 -1.34 15.60 9.84
CA MET A 93 -0.37 15.70 10.94
C MET A 93 -0.57 17.01 11.70
N ILE A 94 -1.14 16.92 12.91
CA ILE A 94 -1.24 18.06 13.82
C ILE A 94 0.10 18.32 14.53
N ASP A 95 0.75 17.26 14.97
CA ASP A 95 2.02 17.31 15.71
C ASP A 95 2.89 16.11 15.30
N ALA A 96 4.20 16.35 15.13
CA ALA A 96 5.15 15.33 14.69
C ALA A 96 5.30 14.16 15.70
N ASP A 97 4.87 14.39 16.94
CA ASP A 97 4.88 13.41 18.02
C ASP A 97 3.49 12.89 18.40
N SER A 98 2.48 13.11 17.56
CA SER A 98 1.11 12.67 17.82
C SER A 98 0.53 11.77 16.72
N GLY A 99 -0.38 10.88 17.12
CA GLY A 99 -1.27 10.14 16.20
C GLY A 99 -2.60 10.86 15.94
N GLN A 100 -2.77 12.07 16.47
CA GLN A 100 -3.99 12.86 16.30
C GLN A 100 -4.14 13.39 14.87
N VAL A 101 -5.38 13.45 14.41
CA VAL A 101 -5.82 14.04 13.15
C VAL A 101 -6.94 15.04 13.44
N ALA A 102 -7.13 16.02 12.55
CA ALA A 102 -8.09 17.12 12.71
C ALA A 102 -9.56 16.68 12.63
#